data_AF-A0A2Y9BMP0-F1
#
_entry.id   AF-A0A2Y9BMP0-F1
#
_cell.length_a   1.000
_cell.length_b   1.000
_cell.length_c   1.000
_cell.angle_alpha   90.00
_cell.angle_beta   90.00
_cell.angle_gamma   90.00
#
_symmetry.space_group_name_H-M   'P 1'
#
loop_
_entity.id
_entity.type
_entity.pdbx_description
1 polymer ?
#
loop_
_entity_poly.entity_id
_entity_poly.type
_entity_poly.pdbx_seq_one_letter_code
_entity_poly.pdbx_strand_id
1 'polypeptide(L)'
;MGKQTIKQEARRAALDAQSKRREERAERERRLERLAIEVLVAVREREAAVLDADRRAGKALIEMIETERLSAREAVQWCGDELSAREVARLRRVAADAADAAAEGDADSAAAASKVPTEAAPESVTADDATESPSVAS
;
A
#
# COMPACT_ATOMS: atom_id res chain seq x y z
N MET A 1 36.03 -16.61 -50.79
CA MET A 1 35.35 -16.18 -49.53
C MET A 1 34.18 -15.31 -49.92
N GLY A 2 32.94 -15.59 -49.52
CA GLY A 2 31.82 -14.73 -49.96
C GLY A 2 30.41 -15.14 -49.57
N LYS A 3 30.14 -16.42 -49.28
CA LYS A 3 28.80 -16.88 -48.82
C LYS A 3 28.72 -17.09 -47.31
N GLN A 4 29.84 -17.48 -46.69
CA GLN A 4 29.92 -17.71 -45.24
C GLN A 4 29.92 -16.39 -44.44
N THR A 5 30.53 -15.33 -44.97
CA THR A 5 30.55 -13.99 -44.38
C THR A 5 29.16 -13.35 -44.39
N ILE A 6 28.43 -13.45 -45.50
CA ILE A 6 27.04 -12.95 -45.62
C ILE A 6 26.12 -13.63 -44.59
N LYS A 7 26.26 -14.95 -44.38
CA LYS A 7 25.46 -15.67 -43.37
C LYS A 7 25.77 -15.21 -41.93
N GLN A 8 27.03 -14.91 -41.63
CA GLN A 8 27.44 -14.43 -40.30
C GLN A 8 26.92 -13.02 -40.04
N GLU A 9 27.02 -12.12 -41.03
CA GLU A 9 26.47 -10.76 -40.95
C GLU A 9 24.95 -10.78 -40.76
N ALA A 10 24.24 -11.60 -41.55
CA ALA A 10 22.78 -11.75 -41.42
C ALA A 10 22.40 -12.28 -40.02
N ARG A 11 23.14 -13.24 -39.47
CA ARG A 11 22.90 -13.76 -38.11
C ARG A 11 23.10 -12.68 -37.06
N ARG A 12 24.18 -11.90 -37.15
CA ARG A 12 24.46 -10.80 -36.22
C ARG A 12 23.33 -9.76 -36.26
N ALA A 13 22.96 -9.30 -37.45
CA ALA A 13 21.86 -8.34 -37.62
C ALA A 13 20.53 -8.86 -37.07
N ALA A 14 20.23 -10.15 -37.28
CA ALA A 14 19.02 -10.77 -36.74
C ALA A 14 19.02 -10.84 -35.20
N LEU A 15 20.16 -11.15 -34.59
CA LEU A 15 20.32 -11.17 -33.13
C LEU A 15 20.20 -9.76 -32.54
N ASP A 16 20.84 -8.77 -33.13
CA ASP A 16 20.76 -7.37 -32.69
C ASP A 16 19.32 -6.85 -32.76
N ALA A 17 18.61 -7.13 -33.85
CA ALA A 17 17.20 -6.78 -34.00
C ALA A 17 16.27 -7.53 -33.03
N GLN A 18 16.65 -8.73 -32.58
CA GLN A 18 15.91 -9.47 -31.56
C GLN A 18 16.17 -8.89 -30.17
N SER A 19 17.42 -8.57 -29.83
CA SER A 19 17.81 -7.95 -28.57
C SER A 19 17.11 -6.62 -28.38
N LYS A 20 17.16 -5.74 -29.39
CA LYS A 20 16.47 -4.44 -29.36
C LYS A 20 14.96 -4.59 -29.11
N ARG A 21 14.30 -5.54 -29.79
CA ARG A 21 12.87 -5.82 -29.58
C ARG A 21 12.55 -6.40 -28.21
N ARG A 22 13.49 -7.09 -27.56
CA ARG A 22 13.31 -7.57 -26.19
C ARG A 22 13.48 -6.43 -25.19
N GLU A 23 14.48 -5.58 -25.39
CA GLU A 23 14.73 -4.38 -24.59
C GLU A 23 13.55 -3.41 -24.65
N GLU A 24 13.07 -3.05 -25.85
CA GLU A 24 11.92 -2.16 -26.02
C GLU A 24 10.65 -2.70 -25.35
N ARG A 25 10.42 -4.03 -25.41
CA ARG A 25 9.30 -4.67 -24.73
C ARG A 25 9.47 -4.65 -23.22
N ALA A 26 10.66 -4.96 -22.71
CA ALA A 26 10.95 -4.92 -21.28
C ALA A 26 10.82 -3.49 -20.73
N GLU A 27 11.27 -2.48 -21.45
CA GLU A 27 11.08 -1.09 -21.05
C GLU A 27 9.60 -0.67 -21.06
N ARG A 28 8.84 -1.10 -22.06
CA ARG A 28 7.39 -0.85 -22.11
C ARG A 28 6.70 -1.52 -20.93
N GLU A 29 7.04 -2.77 -20.62
CA GLU A 29 6.49 -3.51 -19.49
C GLU A 29 6.81 -2.82 -18.17
N ARG A 30 8.08 -2.43 -17.94
CA ARG A 30 8.46 -1.64 -16.76
C ARG A 30 7.71 -0.31 -16.64
N ARG A 31 7.43 0.37 -17.76
CA ARG A 31 6.61 1.60 -17.77
C ARG A 31 5.17 1.28 -17.39
N LEU A 32 4.58 0.22 -17.94
CA LEU A 32 3.22 -0.22 -17.63
C LEU A 32 3.07 -0.65 -16.18
N GLU A 33 4.03 -1.38 -15.62
CA GLU A 33 4.05 -1.77 -14.21
C GLU A 33 4.01 -0.56 -13.29
N ARG A 34 4.85 0.46 -13.55
CA ARG A 34 4.84 1.69 -12.75
C ARG A 34 3.51 2.44 -12.87
N LEU A 35 2.98 2.59 -14.07
CA LEU A 35 1.69 3.24 -14.30
C LEU A 35 0.54 2.47 -13.62
N ALA A 36 0.57 1.14 -13.64
CA ALA A 36 -0.43 0.33 -12.97
C ALA A 36 -0.42 0.55 -11.45
N ILE A 37 0.77 0.61 -10.84
CA ILE A 37 0.93 0.93 -9.42
C ILE A 37 0.36 2.33 -9.13
N GLU A 38 0.71 3.33 -9.93
CA GLU A 38 0.21 4.70 -9.77
C GLU A 38 -1.32 4.78 -9.84
N VAL A 39 -1.94 4.11 -10.80
CA VAL A 39 -3.40 4.02 -10.93
C VAL A 39 -4.02 3.37 -9.68
N LEU A 40 -3.46 2.26 -9.20
CA LEU A 40 -3.99 1.56 -8.04
C LEU A 40 -3.86 2.41 -6.76
N VAL A 41 -2.73 3.10 -6.57
CA VAL A 41 -2.55 4.03 -5.44
C VAL A 41 -3.59 5.14 -5.49
N ALA A 42 -3.76 5.80 -6.63
CA ALA A 42 -4.73 6.88 -6.79
C ALA A 42 -6.18 6.41 -6.53
N VAL A 43 -6.54 5.19 -6.93
CA VAL A 43 -7.85 4.59 -6.62
C VAL A 43 -8.02 4.41 -5.12
N ARG A 44 -7.01 3.88 -4.42
CA ARG A 44 -7.07 3.68 -2.96
C ARG A 44 -7.10 4.99 -2.19
N GLU A 45 -6.34 5.99 -2.60
CA GLU A 45 -6.38 7.34 -2.03
C GLU A 45 -7.77 7.96 -2.19
N ARG A 46 -8.39 7.81 -3.38
CA ARG A 46 -9.75 8.27 -3.62
C ARG A 46 -10.75 7.56 -2.71
N GLU A 47 -10.66 6.24 -2.57
CA GLU A 47 -11.55 5.46 -1.70
C GLU A 47 -11.39 5.89 -0.23
N ALA A 48 -10.15 6.10 0.24
CA ALA A 48 -9.89 6.61 1.57
C ALA A 48 -10.49 8.01 1.78
N ALA A 49 -10.31 8.92 0.82
CA ALA A 49 -10.87 10.27 0.90
C ALA A 49 -12.41 10.27 0.92
N VAL A 50 -13.05 9.37 0.16
CA VAL A 50 -14.50 9.18 0.18
C VAL A 50 -14.97 8.64 1.53
N LEU A 51 -14.30 7.62 2.07
CA LEU A 51 -14.62 7.08 3.40
C LEU A 51 -14.46 8.12 4.50
N ASP A 52 -13.42 8.96 4.44
CA ASP A 52 -13.21 10.07 5.36
C ASP A 52 -14.31 11.13 5.26
N ALA A 53 -14.77 11.43 4.06
CA ALA A 53 -15.90 12.32 3.84
C ALA A 53 -17.19 11.73 4.41
N ASP A 54 -17.46 10.46 4.15
CA ASP A 54 -18.64 9.74 4.67
C ASP A 54 -18.63 9.71 6.22
N ARG A 55 -17.47 9.45 6.84
CA ARG A 55 -17.32 9.50 8.30
C ARG A 55 -17.61 10.88 8.88
N ARG A 56 -17.07 11.94 8.28
CA ARG A 56 -17.32 13.33 8.71
C ARG A 56 -18.79 13.71 8.54
N ALA A 57 -19.41 13.34 7.41
CA ALA A 57 -20.82 13.59 7.17
C ALA A 57 -21.71 12.82 8.16
N GLY A 58 -21.41 11.55 8.41
CA GLY A 58 -22.11 10.74 9.40
C GLY A 58 -22.00 11.30 10.82
N LYS A 59 -20.81 11.78 11.21
CA LYS A 59 -20.62 12.45 12.51
C LYS A 59 -21.48 13.71 12.62
N ALA A 60 -21.49 14.58 11.60
CA ALA A 60 -22.34 15.78 11.60
C ALA A 60 -23.84 15.42 11.68
N LEU A 61 -24.27 14.36 11.00
CA LEU A 61 -25.66 13.86 11.10
C LEU A 61 -26.00 13.36 12.49
N ILE A 62 -25.06 12.70 13.17
CA ILE A 62 -25.24 12.27 14.57
C ILE A 62 -25.38 13.50 15.48
N GLU A 63 -24.52 14.51 15.32
CA GLU A 63 -24.62 15.77 16.11
C GLU A 63 -25.96 16.49 15.87
N MET A 64 -26.45 16.58 14.63
CA MET A 64 -27.78 17.14 14.34
C MET A 64 -28.91 16.39 15.07
N ILE A 65 -28.82 15.07 15.19
CA ILE A 65 -29.88 14.26 15.81
C ILE A 65 -29.75 14.27 17.33
N GLU A 66 -28.54 14.12 17.86
CA GLU A 66 -28.29 13.92 19.28
C GLU A 66 -28.17 15.24 20.04
N THR A 67 -27.48 16.23 19.47
CA THR A 67 -27.26 17.53 20.12
C THR A 67 -28.42 18.47 19.84
N GLU A 68 -28.78 18.64 18.57
CA GLU A 68 -29.84 19.56 18.15
C GLU A 68 -31.25 18.93 18.24
N ARG A 69 -31.34 17.64 18.62
CA ARG A 69 -32.58 16.89 18.86
C ARG A 69 -33.51 16.79 17.64
N LEU A 70 -32.95 16.86 16.43
CA LEU A 70 -33.72 16.65 15.20
C LEU A 70 -34.07 15.17 15.05
N SER A 71 -35.27 14.90 14.52
CA SER A 71 -35.57 13.60 13.96
C SER A 71 -34.77 13.35 12.67
N ALA A 72 -34.59 12.08 12.31
CA ALA A 72 -33.92 11.73 11.05
C ALA A 72 -34.61 12.35 9.81
N ARG A 73 -35.93 12.55 9.86
CA ARG A 73 -36.69 13.19 8.77
C ARG A 73 -36.40 14.69 8.68
N GLU A 74 -36.25 15.37 9.81
CA GLU A 74 -35.88 16.79 9.83
C GLU A 74 -34.45 16.98 9.37
N ALA A 75 -33.52 16.11 9.79
CA ALA A 75 -32.15 16.14 9.30
C ALA A 75 -32.09 16.00 7.76
N VAL A 76 -32.88 15.08 7.17
CA VAL A 76 -33.01 14.97 5.71
C VAL A 76 -33.54 16.26 5.08
N GLN A 77 -34.57 16.88 5.65
CA GLN A 77 -35.10 18.15 5.14
C GLN A 77 -34.06 19.27 5.16
N TRP A 78 -33.26 19.36 6.23
CA TRP A 78 -32.17 20.33 6.33
C TRP A 78 -31.07 20.09 5.29
N CYS A 79 -30.84 18.84 4.90
CA CYS A 79 -29.91 18.49 3.84
C CYS A 79 -30.48 18.68 2.41
N GLY A 80 -31.76 19.02 2.28
CA GLY A 80 -32.42 19.21 0.98
C GLY A 80 -32.43 17.94 0.11
N ASP A 81 -32.48 18.12 -1.21
CA ASP A 81 -32.61 17.03 -2.18
C ASP A 81 -31.29 16.26 -2.42
N GLU A 82 -30.18 16.72 -1.86
CA GLU A 82 -28.84 16.13 -2.03
C GLU A 82 -28.67 14.82 -1.23
N LEU A 83 -29.47 14.61 -0.18
CA LEU A 83 -29.39 13.41 0.66
C LEU A 83 -30.74 12.71 0.80
N SER A 84 -30.80 11.47 0.34
CA SER A 84 -31.96 10.61 0.59
C SER A 84 -31.98 10.10 2.04
N ALA A 85 -33.16 9.71 2.53
CA ALA A 85 -33.28 9.05 3.84
C ALA A 85 -32.42 7.76 3.95
N ARG A 86 -32.23 7.05 2.83
CA ARG A 86 -31.35 5.88 2.75
C ARG A 86 -29.88 6.27 2.93
N GLU A 87 -29.47 7.38 2.33
CA GLU A 87 -28.09 7.90 2.43
C GLU A 87 -27.80 8.32 3.87
N VAL A 88 -28.70 9.04 4.52
CA VAL A 88 -28.59 9.42 5.94
C VAL A 88 -28.45 8.19 6.85
N ALA A 89 -29.27 7.16 6.63
CA ALA A 89 -29.17 5.91 7.38
C ALA A 89 -27.87 5.12 7.10
N ARG A 90 -27.27 5.27 5.91
CA ARG A 90 -25.96 4.68 5.59
C ARG A 90 -24.85 5.45 6.31
N LEU A 91 -24.81 6.77 6.20
CA LEU A 91 -23.79 7.63 6.78
C LEU A 91 -23.72 7.52 8.31
N ARG A 92 -24.88 7.42 8.97
CA ARG A 92 -24.94 7.17 10.42
C ARG A 92 -24.33 5.83 10.82
N ARG A 93 -24.52 4.78 10.01
CA ARG A 93 -23.88 3.47 10.25
C ARG A 93 -22.38 3.54 10.05
N VAL A 94 -21.92 4.18 8.98
CA VAL A 94 -20.48 4.38 8.73
C VAL A 94 -19.80 5.12 9.91
N ALA A 95 -20.46 6.12 10.49
CA ALA A 95 -19.94 6.82 11.66
C ALA A 95 -19.95 5.95 12.93
N ALA A 96 -20.96 5.11 13.14
CA ALA A 96 -21.01 4.16 14.24
C ALA A 96 -19.90 3.11 14.12
N ASP A 97 -19.76 2.48 12.95
CA ASP A 97 -18.71 1.49 12.67
C ASP A 97 -17.31 2.09 12.86
N ALA A 98 -17.13 3.37 12.50
CA ALA A 98 -15.88 4.08 12.71
C ALA A 98 -15.58 4.38 14.18
N ALA A 99 -16.60 4.63 15.01
CA ALA A 99 -16.46 4.80 16.44
C ALA A 99 -16.08 3.47 17.12
N ASP A 100 -16.71 2.37 16.70
CA ASP A 100 -16.41 1.03 17.20
C ASP A 100 -14.98 0.60 16.83
N ALA A 101 -14.56 0.82 15.58
CA ALA A 101 -13.19 0.52 15.14
C ALA A 101 -12.12 1.34 15.89
N ALA A 102 -12.44 2.59 16.27
CA ALA A 102 -11.54 3.41 17.09
C ALA A 102 -11.41 2.88 18.52
N ALA A 103 -12.48 2.33 19.10
CA ALA A 103 -12.46 1.74 20.44
C ALA A 103 -11.64 0.44 20.50
N GLU A 104 -11.72 -0.41 19.47
CA GLU A 104 -10.96 -1.67 19.38
C GLU A 104 -9.45 -1.43 19.14
N GLY A 105 -9.08 -0.39 18.37
CA GLY A 105 -7.67 -0.04 18.12
C GLY A 105 -6.93 0.53 19.33
N ASP A 106 -7.64 1.16 20.27
CA ASP A 106 -7.07 1.70 21.51
C ASP A 106 -6.71 0.57 22.51
N ALA A 107 -7.48 -0.52 22.51
CA ALA A 107 -7.23 -1.69 23.35
C ALA A 107 -5.94 -2.45 22.98
N ASP A 108 -5.61 -2.55 21.69
CA ASP A 108 -4.38 -3.20 21.21
C ASP A 108 -3.12 -2.33 21.41
N SER A 109 -3.27 -1.00 21.27
CA SER A 109 -2.20 -0.03 21.56
C SER A 109 -1.78 -0.02 23.04
N ALA A 110 -2.75 -0.17 23.97
CA ALA A 110 -2.46 -0.25 25.40
C ALA A 110 -1.69 -1.52 25.80
N ALA A 111 -1.86 -2.64 25.09
CA ALA A 111 -1.14 -3.89 25.35
C ALA A 111 0.32 -3.86 24.86
N ALA A 112 0.63 -3.09 23.81
CA ALA A 112 1.98 -2.96 23.26
C ALA A 112 2.91 -2.06 24.11
N ALA A 113 2.36 -1.07 24.82
CA ALA A 113 3.15 -0.15 25.66
C ALA A 113 3.72 -0.79 26.95
N SER A 114 3.25 -1.99 27.33
CA SER A 114 3.68 -2.68 28.56
C SER A 114 4.77 -3.75 28.35
N LYS A 115 5.54 -3.68 27.26
CA LYS A 115 6.76 -4.49 27.06
C LYS A 115 7.94 -3.59 26.73
N VAL A 116 8.54 -2.99 27.75
CA VAL A 116 9.95 -2.55 27.69
C VAL A 116 10.79 -3.73 28.18
N PRO A 117 11.53 -4.46 27.32
CA PRO A 117 12.61 -5.30 27.80
C PRO A 117 13.77 -4.38 28.18
N THR A 118 14.00 -4.26 29.49
CA THR A 118 15.33 -3.94 30.03
C THR A 118 16.21 -5.19 29.85
N GLU A 119 17.55 -5.02 29.91
CA GLU A 119 18.63 -6.05 29.88
C GLU A 119 19.28 -6.25 28.49
N ALA A 120 20.60 -6.30 28.28
CA ALA A 120 21.83 -6.02 29.04
C ALA A 120 23.03 -5.96 28.04
N ALA A 121 24.20 -5.61 28.57
CA ALA A 121 25.49 -5.31 27.93
C ALA A 121 26.02 -6.29 26.85
N PRO A 122 26.96 -5.84 25.98
CA PRO A 122 27.66 -6.70 25.03
C PRO A 122 28.91 -7.36 25.65
N GLU A 123 28.96 -8.70 25.65
CA GLU A 123 30.18 -9.46 25.94
C GLU A 123 30.97 -9.78 24.66
N SER A 124 32.27 -9.55 24.80
CA SER A 124 33.36 -9.75 23.85
C SER A 124 33.57 -11.21 23.44
N VAL A 125 33.70 -11.49 22.14
CA VAL A 125 34.23 -12.76 21.63
C VAL A 125 35.70 -12.57 21.24
N THR A 126 36.56 -13.29 21.96
CA THR A 126 38.00 -13.41 21.76
C THR A 126 38.33 -14.22 20.51
N ALA A 127 39.29 -13.74 19.73
CA ALA A 127 39.96 -14.49 18.65
C ALA A 127 41.29 -15.02 19.16
N ASP A 128 41.52 -16.32 19.00
CA ASP A 128 42.82 -17.04 19.04
C ASP A 128 42.49 -18.51 18.68
N ASP A 129 43.27 -19.35 18.04
CA ASP A 129 44.41 -19.31 17.12
C ASP A 129 44.62 -20.78 16.67
N ALA A 130 45.27 -20.95 15.51
CA ALA A 130 46.03 -22.11 15.02
C ALA A 130 45.54 -23.56 15.15
N THR A 131 45.58 -24.34 14.05
CA THR A 131 46.78 -25.16 13.74
C THR A 131 46.81 -25.78 12.32
N GLU A 132 47.99 -25.63 11.69
CA GLU A 132 48.77 -26.55 10.83
C GLU A 132 48.35 -27.01 9.40
N SER A 133 48.97 -26.37 8.39
CA SER A 133 50.05 -26.84 7.45
C SER A 133 50.01 -28.23 6.75
N PRO A 134 50.91 -28.53 5.79
CA PRO A 134 51.17 -27.91 4.47
C PRO A 134 51.26 -29.00 3.35
N SER A 135 51.47 -28.63 2.07
CA SER A 135 52.46 -29.26 1.15
C SER A 135 52.24 -28.90 -0.31
N VAL A 136 53.34 -28.44 -0.91
CA VAL A 136 53.63 -28.18 -2.31
C VAL A 136 53.58 -29.44 -3.19
N ALA A 137 53.37 -29.28 -4.49
CA ALA A 137 54.39 -29.59 -5.51
C ALA A 137 53.88 -29.30 -6.95
N SER A 138 54.68 -28.50 -7.66
CA SER A 138 54.90 -28.62 -9.11
C SER A 138 55.96 -29.68 -9.38
#